data_AF-A0A5B7I7R3-F1
#
_entry.id   AF-A0A5B7I7R3-F1
#
_cell.length_a   1.000
_cell.length_b   1.000
_cell.length_c   1.000
_cell.angle_alpha   90.00
_cell.angle_beta   90.00
_cell.angle_gamma   90.00
#
_symmetry.space_group_name_H-M   'P 1'
#
loop_
_entity.id
_entity.type
_entity.pdbx_description
1 polymer ?
#
loop_
_entity_poly.entity_id
_entity_poly.type
_entity_poly.pdbx_seq_one_letter_code
_entity_poly.pdbx_strand_id
1 'polypeptide(L)'
;MNALTSLLRKQAEGNPSASYFNVDMIKYQVNTLNGATTSPLQLVSYWKCEDNHTDLRIDYKYNPHALASPSPLLNVNVMVPVDGIVKNMQSKPQGQW
;
A
#
# COMPACT_ATOMS: atom_id res chain seq x y z
N MET A 1 29.88 19.94 -9.80
CA MET A 1 29.77 18.47 -9.87
C MET A 1 30.47 17.72 -8.71
N ASN A 2 31.17 18.39 -7.79
CA ASN A 2 31.94 17.72 -6.72
C ASN A 2 31.09 16.98 -5.68
N ALA A 3 29.88 17.46 -5.39
CA ALA A 3 29.01 16.85 -4.39
C ALA A 3 28.58 15.42 -4.78
N LEU A 4 28.24 15.20 -6.05
CA LEU A 4 27.86 13.88 -6.55
C LEU A 4 29.05 12.91 -6.50
N THR A 5 30.23 13.35 -6.96
CA THR A 5 31.45 12.53 -6.90
C THR A 5 31.82 12.14 -5.47
N SER A 6 31.69 13.08 -4.52
CA SER A 6 31.95 12.80 -3.09
C SER A 6 30.94 11.81 -2.51
N LEU A 7 29.66 11.92 -2.88
CA LEU A 7 28.63 10.99 -2.42
C LEU A 7 28.88 9.57 -2.94
N LEU A 8 29.11 9.44 -4.25
CA LEU A 8 29.36 8.15 -4.88
C LEU A 8 30.64 7.50 -4.37
N ARG A 9 31.71 8.28 -4.15
CA ARG A 9 32.95 7.77 -3.54
C ARG A 9 32.67 7.21 -2.15
N LYS A 10 31.96 7.96 -1.30
CA LYS A 10 31.60 7.50 0.05
C LYS A 10 30.76 6.22 0.03
N GLN A 11 29.81 6.09 -0.90
CA GLN A 11 29.00 4.88 -1.05
C GLN A 11 29.83 3.69 -1.55
N ALA A 12 30.74 3.93 -2.50
CA ALA A 12 31.64 2.90 -3.04
C ALA A 12 32.65 2.40 -2.01
N GLU A 13 33.19 3.28 -1.16
CA GLU A 13 34.03 2.90 -0.03
C GLU A 13 33.26 2.06 1.00
N GLY A 14 31.97 2.37 1.22
CA GLY A 14 31.12 1.62 2.15
C GLY A 14 30.65 0.26 1.64
N ASN A 15 30.46 0.09 0.33
CA ASN A 15 30.11 -1.19 -0.29
C ASN A 15 30.79 -1.36 -1.66
N PRO A 16 32.08 -1.78 -1.68
CA PRO A 16 32.86 -1.87 -2.93
C PRO A 16 32.36 -2.94 -3.90
N SER A 17 31.62 -3.93 -3.42
CA SER A 17 31.05 -5.02 -4.24
C SER A 17 29.72 -4.67 -4.89
N ALA A 18 29.14 -3.49 -4.61
CA ALA A 18 27.88 -3.08 -5.19
C ALA A 18 28.02 -2.86 -6.71
N SER A 19 27.08 -3.41 -7.48
CA SER A 19 27.01 -3.22 -8.93
C SER A 19 26.41 -1.87 -9.33
N TYR A 20 25.72 -1.18 -8.41
CA TYR A 20 25.16 0.15 -8.61
C TYR A 20 24.96 0.88 -7.27
N PHE A 21 24.76 2.19 -7.34
CA PHE A 21 24.46 3.04 -6.19
C PHE A 21 23.23 3.90 -6.46
N ASN A 22 22.22 3.78 -5.60
CA ASN A 22 21.01 4.59 -5.68
C ASN A 22 21.27 5.99 -5.09
N VAL A 23 20.81 7.02 -5.80
CA VAL A 23 20.87 8.42 -5.37
C VAL A 23 19.48 9.04 -5.53
N ASP A 24 18.90 9.49 -4.42
CA ASP A 24 17.62 10.21 -4.44
C ASP A 24 17.82 11.58 -5.10
N MET A 25 17.12 11.82 -6.21
CA MET A 25 17.24 13.07 -6.97
C MET A 25 16.12 14.06 -6.65
N ILE A 26 14.87 13.58 -6.67
CA ILE A 26 13.68 14.42 -6.50
C ILE A 26 12.70 13.66 -5.62
N LYS A 27 12.10 14.37 -4.67
CA LYS A 27 10.92 13.94 -3.94
C LYS A 27 9.77 14.86 -4.34
N TYR A 28 8.65 14.28 -4.72
CA TYR A 28 7.49 15.05 -5.18
C TYR A 28 6.21 14.46 -4.61
N GLN A 29 5.15 15.26 -4.69
CA GLN A 29 3.79 14.84 -4.39
C GLN A 29 2.95 15.06 -5.64
N VAL A 30 1.97 14.19 -5.86
CA VAL A 30 1.02 14.29 -6.97
C VAL A 30 -0.30 14.80 -6.43
N ASN A 31 -0.84 15.83 -7.06
CA ASN A 31 -2.17 16.34 -6.70
C ASN A 31 -3.24 15.30 -7.08
N THR A 32 -4.07 14.94 -6.12
CA THR A 32 -5.20 14.03 -6.32
C THR A 32 -6.46 14.82 -6.66
N LEU A 33 -7.28 14.29 -7.57
CA LEU A 33 -8.64 14.80 -7.77
C LEU A 33 -9.50 14.46 -6.55
N ASN A 34 -10.61 15.18 -6.40
CA ASN A 34 -11.56 14.93 -5.32
C ASN A 34 -12.10 13.49 -5.36
N GLY A 35 -12.23 12.90 -4.17
CA GLY A 35 -12.76 11.55 -3.99
C GLY A 35 -11.78 10.44 -4.41
N ALA A 36 -12.32 9.25 -4.64
CA ALA A 36 -11.52 8.05 -4.91
C ALA A 36 -11.16 7.85 -6.40
N THR A 37 -11.39 8.85 -7.25
CA THR A 37 -11.19 8.76 -8.72
C THR A 37 -9.73 8.53 -9.10
N THR A 38 -8.79 9.00 -8.28
CA THR A 38 -7.34 8.80 -8.45
C THR A 38 -6.79 7.62 -7.64
N SER A 39 -7.63 6.88 -6.90
CA SER A 39 -7.19 5.67 -6.20
C SER A 39 -7.18 4.48 -7.16
N PRO A 40 -6.05 3.73 -7.29
CA PRO A 40 -5.99 2.49 -8.08
C PRO A 40 -6.89 1.37 -7.56
N LEU A 41 -7.16 1.37 -6.24
CA LEU A 41 -8.07 0.44 -5.59
C LEU A 41 -9.08 1.24 -4.76
N GLN A 42 -10.33 1.21 -5.18
CA GLN A 42 -11.43 1.83 -4.45
C GLN A 42 -12.00 0.82 -3.48
N LEU A 43 -12.28 1.25 -2.25
CA LEU A 43 -12.73 0.39 -1.16
C LEU A 43 -13.93 1.02 -0.47
N VAL A 44 -14.90 0.17 -0.10
CA VAL A 44 -16.01 0.54 0.77
C VAL A 44 -16.16 -0.54 1.84
N SER A 45 -16.16 -0.13 3.09
CA SER A 45 -16.37 -1.01 4.24
C SER A 45 -17.76 -0.82 4.83
N TYR A 46 -18.42 -1.92 5.14
CA TYR A 46 -19.68 -1.94 5.87
C TYR A 46 -19.47 -2.70 7.17
N TRP A 47 -19.92 -2.10 8.26
CA TRP A 47 -19.85 -2.66 9.59
C TRP A 47 -21.24 -2.80 10.15
N LYS A 48 -21.52 -3.97 10.71
CA LYS A 48 -22.70 -4.21 11.52
C LYS A 48 -22.23 -4.72 12.88
N CYS A 49 -22.37 -3.88 13.89
CA CYS A 49 -21.92 -4.17 15.25
C CYS A 49 -23.14 -4.47 16.12
N GLU A 50 -23.26 -5.72 16.56
CA GLU A 50 -24.29 -6.19 17.47
C GLU A 50 -23.64 -6.58 18.81
N ASP A 51 -24.44 -6.72 19.87
CA ASP A 51 -23.90 -7.00 21.22
C ASP A 51 -23.08 -8.31 21.31
N ASN A 52 -23.34 -9.26 20.41
CA ASN A 52 -22.75 -10.60 20.44
C ASN A 52 -21.97 -11.01 19.18
N HIS A 53 -22.01 -10.21 18.10
CA HIS A 53 -21.24 -10.45 16.88
C HIS A 53 -20.96 -9.15 16.11
N THR A 54 -19.96 -9.20 15.25
CA THR A 54 -19.65 -8.10 14.34
C THR A 54 -19.50 -8.67 12.93
N ASP A 55 -20.29 -8.15 12.00
CA ASP A 55 -20.15 -8.46 10.58
C ASP A 55 -19.38 -7.36 9.87
N LEU A 56 -18.42 -7.79 9.05
CA LEU A 56 -17.61 -6.91 8.19
C LEU A 56 -17.78 -7.35 6.74
N ARG A 57 -18.10 -6.39 5.88
CA ARG A 57 -18.07 -6.56 4.41
C ARG A 57 -17.19 -5.49 3.79
N ILE A 58 -16.34 -5.91 2.84
CA ILE A 58 -15.48 -5.01 2.09
C ILE A 58 -15.76 -5.21 0.61
N ASP A 59 -16.28 -4.16 -0.02
CA ASP A 59 -16.41 -4.10 -1.47
C ASP A 59 -15.18 -3.39 -2.04
N TYR A 60 -14.62 -3.94 -3.11
CA TYR A 60 -13.45 -3.37 -3.77
C TYR A 60 -13.68 -3.23 -5.28
N LYS A 61 -13.06 -2.22 -5.88
CA LYS A 61 -13.08 -1.99 -7.32
C LYS A 61 -11.71 -1.55 -7.81
N TYR A 62 -11.15 -2.31 -8.75
CA TYR A 62 -9.95 -1.90 -9.48
C TYR A 62 -10.27 -0.73 -10.40
N ASN A 63 -9.42 0.30 -10.38
CA ASN A 63 -9.58 1.51 -11.18
C ASN A 63 -8.35 1.70 -12.09
N PRO A 64 -8.40 1.24 -13.36
CA PRO A 64 -7.29 1.40 -14.28
C PRO A 64 -7.03 2.87 -14.67
N HIS A 65 -8.04 3.74 -14.55
CA HIS A 65 -7.92 5.15 -14.91
C HIS A 65 -7.07 5.97 -13.92
N ALA A 66 -6.81 5.43 -12.73
CA ALA A 66 -5.89 6.03 -11.76
C ALA A 66 -4.41 5.79 -12.10
N LEU A 67 -4.12 4.94 -13.09
CA LEU A 67 -2.76 4.59 -13.50
C LEU A 67 -2.47 5.16 -14.89
N ALA A 68 -1.26 5.68 -15.10
CA ALA A 68 -0.82 6.13 -16.42
C ALA A 68 -0.77 4.99 -17.44
N SER A 69 -0.44 3.78 -16.98
CA SER A 69 -0.51 2.55 -17.75
C SER A 69 -1.17 1.47 -16.88
N PRO A 70 -2.35 0.95 -17.27
CA PRO A 70 -3.06 -0.06 -16.49
C PRO A 70 -2.23 -1.33 -16.29
N SER A 71 -2.13 -1.79 -15.04
CA SER A 71 -1.42 -3.01 -14.68
C SER A 71 -2.06 -3.68 -13.46
N PRO A 72 -1.91 -5.01 -13.29
CA PRO A 72 -2.46 -5.71 -12.13
C PRO A 72 -1.86 -5.20 -10.81
N LEU A 73 -2.71 -5.04 -9.79
CA LEU A 73 -2.24 -4.83 -8.43
C LEU A 73 -1.78 -6.17 -7.84
N LEU A 74 -0.50 -6.27 -7.51
CA LEU A 74 0.11 -7.48 -6.96
C LEU A 74 0.17 -7.40 -5.43
N ASN A 75 0.18 -8.55 -4.77
CA ASN A 75 0.33 -8.68 -3.32
C ASN A 75 -0.67 -7.82 -2.52
N VAL A 76 -1.92 -7.73 -2.99
CA VAL A 76 -2.99 -7.00 -2.31
C VAL A 76 -3.34 -7.71 -1.02
N ASN A 77 -3.15 -7.02 0.11
CA ASN A 77 -3.52 -7.50 1.43
C ASN A 77 -4.53 -6.54 2.05
N VAL A 78 -5.51 -7.10 2.76
CA VAL A 78 -6.50 -6.33 3.52
C VAL A 78 -6.37 -6.73 4.98
N MET A 79 -6.05 -5.77 5.83
CA MET A 79 -5.92 -5.96 7.27
C MET A 79 -6.91 -5.04 7.96
N VAL A 80 -7.68 -5.59 8.91
CA VAL A 80 -8.70 -4.85 9.62
C VAL A 80 -8.56 -5.10 11.11
N PRO A 81 -8.29 -4.07 11.92
CA PRO A 81 -8.36 -4.20 13.37
C PRO A 81 -9.82 -4.38 13.78
N VAL A 82 -10.08 -5.36 14.65
CA VAL A 82 -11.40 -5.63 15.23
C VAL A 82 -11.26 -5.63 16.74
N ASP A 83 -12.06 -4.80 17.39
CA ASP A 83 -12.02 -4.60 18.84
C ASP A 83 -12.80 -5.71 19.59
N GLY A 84 -12.53 -5.83 20.90
CA GLY A 84 -13.21 -6.76 21.80
C GLY A 84 -12.54 -8.14 21.93
N ILE A 85 -13.17 -9.02 22.70
CA ILE A 85 -12.69 -10.40 22.88
C ILE A 85 -13.31 -11.28 21.80
N VAL A 86 -12.67 -11.34 20.64
CA VAL A 86 -13.11 -12.20 19.54
C VAL A 86 -12.81 -13.64 19.89
N LYS A 87 -13.88 -14.43 20.07
CA LYS A 87 -13.78 -15.86 20.41
C LYS A 87 -13.80 -16.76 19.19
N ASN A 88 -14.37 -16.29 18.08
CA ASN A 88 -14.52 -17.05 16.85
C ASN A 88 -14.50 -16.08 15.66
N MET A 89 -13.74 -16.41 14.62
CA MET A 89 -13.69 -15.66 13.37
C MET A 89 -14.12 -16.58 12.22
N GLN A 90 -15.02 -16.08 11.39
CA GLN A 90 -15.40 -16.72 10.14
C GLN A 90 -15.30 -15.68 9.03
N SER A 91 -14.72 -16.07 7.90
CA SER A 91 -14.53 -15.15 6.78
C SER A 91 -14.74 -15.84 5.45
N LYS A 92 -15.21 -15.07 4.47
CA LYS A 92 -15.28 -15.46 3.06
C LYS A 92 -14.82 -14.27 2.22
N PRO A 93 -13.72 -14.37 1.45
CA PRO A 93 -12.78 -15.50 1.36
C PRO A 93 -12.06 -15.79 2.70
N GLN A 94 -11.30 -16.89 2.74
CA GLN A 94 -10.56 -17.29 3.94
C GLN A 94 -9.52 -16.21 4.31
N GLY A 95 -9.62 -15.72 5.54
CA GLY A 95 -8.71 -14.77 6.16
C GLY A 95 -7.93 -15.47 7.28
N GLN A 96 -6.91 -14.78 7.76
CA GLN A 96 -6.13 -15.17 8.93
C GLN A 96 -6.47 -14.22 10.08
N TRP A 97 -6.69 -14.80 11.26
CA TRP A 97 -6.87 -14.08 12.52
C TRP A 97 -5.60 -14.17 13.35
#